data_AF-A0A849C0I5-F1
#
_entry.id   AF-A0A849C0I5-F1
#
_cell.length_a   1.000
_cell.length_b   1.000
_cell.length_c   1.000
_cell.angle_alpha   90.00
_cell.angle_beta   90.00
_cell.angle_gamma   90.00
#
_symmetry.space_group_name_H-M   'P 1'
#
loop_
_entity.id
_entity.type
_entity.pdbx_description
1 polymer ?
#
loop_
_entity_poly.entity_id
_entity_poly.type
_entity_poly.pdbx_seq_one_letter_code
_entity_poly.pdbx_strand_id
1 'polypeptide(L)' 'MTATCPTCSWPTPTPVSTHGTIRYLRCVCGKWLIEERGAVLATAGHSTLSDPQLPGDEPSRLSTPGRS' A
#
# COMPACT_ATOMS: atom_id res chain seq x y z
N MET A 1 10.36 22.26 -1.33
CA MET A 1 11.13 21.22 -0.62
C MET A 1 10.22 20.03 -0.44
N THR A 2 10.69 18.81 -0.70
CA THR A 2 9.96 17.56 -0.43
C THR A 2 10.07 17.20 1.04
N ALA A 3 8.96 16.83 1.67
CA ALA A 3 8.97 16.53 3.08
C ALA A 3 9.67 15.19 3.39
N THR A 4 10.41 15.11 4.50
CA THR A 4 11.08 13.87 4.95
C THR A 4 10.07 12.95 5.64
N CYS A 5 10.17 11.63 5.45
CA CYS A 5 9.30 10.68 6.13
C CYS A 5 9.59 10.63 7.64
N PRO A 6 8.62 10.93 8.53
CA PRO A 6 8.85 10.90 9.97
C PRO A 6 9.00 9.49 10.54
N THR A 7 8.69 8.43 9.78
CA THR A 7 8.78 7.03 10.23
C THR A 7 10.14 6.40 9.98
N CYS A 8 10.78 6.71 8.85
CA CYS A 8 12.05 6.05 8.46
C CYS A 8 13.14 7.04 8.03
N SER A 9 12.87 8.35 8.15
CA SER A 9 13.78 9.44 7.78
C SER A 9 14.18 9.47 6.30
N TRP A 10 13.44 8.78 5.42
CA TRP A 10 13.69 8.84 3.98
C TRP A 10 13.46 10.27 3.44
N PRO A 11 14.45 10.91 2.80
CA PRO A 11 14.42 12.34 2.49
C PRO A 11 13.61 12.69 1.23
N THR A 12 13.31 11.70 0.37
CA THR A 12 12.65 11.93 -0.93
C THR A 12 11.48 10.96 -1.16
N PRO A 13 10.36 11.10 -0.42
CA PRO A 13 9.14 10.36 -0.72
C PRO A 13 8.63 10.66 -2.15
N THR A 14 8.15 9.64 -2.84
CA THR A 14 7.72 9.76 -4.24
C THR A 14 6.33 10.37 -4.33
N PRO A 15 6.11 11.47 -5.08
CA PRO A 15 4.77 12.00 -5.30
C PRO A 15 3.92 11.06 -6.16
N VAL A 16 2.69 10.82 -5.73
CA VAL A 16 1.72 9.95 -6.43
C VAL A 16 0.57 10.77 -7.01
N SER A 17 0.04 11.74 -6.26
CA SER A 17 -1.07 12.60 -6.70
C SER A 17 -0.99 13.99 -6.08
N THR A 18 -1.59 14.98 -6.72
CA THR A 18 -1.66 16.37 -6.24
C THR A 18 -3.07 16.93 -6.44
N HIS A 19 -3.62 17.53 -5.39
CA HIS A 19 -4.92 18.20 -5.38
C HIS A 19 -4.78 19.57 -4.73
N GLY A 20 -4.67 20.61 -5.56
CA GLY A 20 -4.41 21.97 -5.09
C GLY A 20 -3.05 22.06 -4.36
N THR A 21 -3.08 22.46 -3.09
CA THR A 21 -1.89 22.55 -2.22
C THR A 21 -1.50 21.23 -1.57
N ILE A 22 -2.36 20.20 -1.68
CA ILE A 22 -2.16 18.89 -1.07
C ILE A 22 -1.45 17.96 -2.04
N ARG A 23 -0.41 17.27 -1.55
CA ARG A 23 0.34 16.24 -2.26
C ARG A 23 0.28 14.93 -1.49
N TYR A 24 -0.03 13.86 -2.20
CA TYR A 24 0.00 12.51 -1.67
C TYR A 24 1.30 11.86 -2.11
N LEU A 25 2.15 11.49 -1.16
CA LEU A 25 3.46 10.89 -1.41
C LEU A 25 3.51 9.46 -0.84
N ARG A 26 4.33 8.61 -1.46
CA ARG A 26 4.64 7.26 -1.01
C ARG A 26 6.09 7.19 -0.55
N CYS A 27 6.31 6.66 0.65
CA CYS A 27 7.65 6.36 1.12
C CYS A 27 8.03 4.90 0.84
N VAL A 28 9.32 4.64 0.66
CA VAL A 28 9.89 3.30 0.49
C VAL A 28 9.62 2.37 1.67
N CYS A 29 9.35 2.91 2.87
CA CYS A 29 8.95 2.12 4.04
C CYS A 29 7.47 1.68 4.00
N GLY A 30 6.72 2.03 2.96
CA GLY A 30 5.32 1.61 2.80
C GLY A 30 4.29 2.50 3.52
N LYS A 31 4.70 3.69 4.02
CA LYS A 31 3.77 4.71 4.53
C LYS A 31 3.31 5.66 3.44
N TRP A 32 2.08 6.14 3.60
CA TRP A 32 1.56 7.29 2.84
C TRP A 32 1.79 8.56 3.63
N LEU A 33 2.19 9.62 2.93
CA LEU A 33 2.39 10.95 3.48
C LEU A 33 1.47 11.92 2.77
N ILE A 34 0.82 12.78 3.55
CA ILE A 34 0.01 13.89 3.04
C ILE A 34 0.80 15.16 3.34
N GLU A 35 1.30 15.79 2.29
CA GLU A 35 2.07 17.04 2.37
C GLU A 35 1.19 18.22 1.95
N GLU A 36 1.28 19.33 2.69
CA GLU A 36 0.80 20.62 2.24
C GLU A 36 1.94 21.63 2.30
N ARG A 37 2.19 22.34 1.18
CA ARG A 37 3.20 23.41 1.08
C ARG A 37 4.59 23.00 1.63
N GLY A 38 4.98 21.74 1.48
CA GLY A 38 6.28 21.22 1.93
C GLY A 38 6.32 20.67 3.36
N ALA A 39 5.21 20.68 4.10
CA ALA A 39 5.11 20.10 5.44
C ALA A 39 4.25 18.82 5.42
N VAL A 40 4.68 17.76 6.10
CA VAL A 40 3.83 16.56 6.31
C VAL A 40 2.73 16.93 7.30
N LEU A 41 1.48 16.93 6.85
CA LEU A 41 0.31 17.12 7.69
C LEU A 41 -0.11 15.82 8.40
N ALA A 42 0.02 14.69 7.71
CA ALA A 42 -0.37 13.39 8.24
C ALA A 42 0.38 12.24 7.58
N THR A 43 0.47 11.13 8.31
CA THR A 43 0.92 9.83 7.77
C THR A 43 -0.22 8.83 7.88
N ALA A 44 -0.59 8.21 6.75
CA ALA A 44 -1.48 7.06 6.77
C ALA A 44 -0.66 5.76 6.83
N GLY A 45 -1.15 4.82 7.64
CA GLY A 45 -0.52 3.54 7.95
C GLY A 45 -0.35 2.62 6.73
N HIS A 46 0.06 1.38 7.00
CA HIS A 46 0.25 0.40 5.93
C HIS A 46 -1.10 0.17 5.23
N SER A 47 -1.15 0.43 3.92
CA SER A 47 -2.24 -0.03 3.08
C SER A 47 -2.06 -1.54 2.91
N THR A 48 -2.69 -2.34 3.77
CA THR A 48 -2.92 -3.74 3.43
C THR A 48 -4.05 -3.74 2.41
N LEU A 49 -3.68 -3.69 1.13
CA LEU A 49 -4.55 -4.24 0.10
C LEU A 49 -4.54 -5.76 0.34
N SER A 50 -5.30 -6.21 1.34
CA SER A 50 -5.65 -7.62 1.40
C SER A 50 -6.49 -7.88 0.17
N ASP A 51 -6.03 -8.81 -0.66
CA ASP A 51 -6.84 -9.50 -1.65
C ASP A 51 -8.21 -9.79 -1.00
N PRO A 52 -9.36 -9.52 -1.66
CA PRO A 52 -10.62 -10.05 -1.15
C PRO A 52 -10.38 -11.55 -1.01
N GLN A 53 -10.39 -12.08 0.21
CA GLN A 53 -10.23 -13.50 0.44
C GLN A 53 -11.35 -14.19 -0.33
N LEU A 54 -11.04 -14.60 -1.56
CA LEU A 54 -11.87 -15.52 -2.31
C LEU A 54 -11.91 -16.76 -1.42
N PRO A 55 -13.09 -17.19 -0.94
CA PRO A 55 -13.19 -18.44 -0.21
C PRO A 55 -12.57 -19.51 -1.10
N GLY A 56 -11.55 -20.20 -0.57
CA GLY A 56 -10.70 -21.09 -1.34
C GLY A 56 -11.50 -22.02 -2.23
N ASP A 57 -11.23 -21.95 -3.53
CA ASP A 57 -11.50 -23.03 -4.47
C ASP A 57 -10.68 -24.23 -3.98
N GLU A 58 -11.35 -25.17 -3.31
CA GLU A 58 -10.76 -26.46 -2.96
C GLU A 58 -10.38 -27.16 -4.27
N PRO A 59 -9.10 -27.50 -4.50
CA PRO A 59 -8.71 -28.15 -5.73
C PRO A 59 -9.25 -29.59 -5.75
N SER A 60 -10.34 -29.74 -6.49
CA SER A 60 -10.76 -30.91 -7.26
C SER A 60 -9.90 -32.15 -7.05
N ARG A 61 -10.25 -32.98 -6.05
CA ARG A 61 -9.77 -34.37 -5.96
C ARG A 61 -10.54 -35.22 -6.96
N LEU A 62 -10.18 -35.12 -8.23
CA LEU A 62 -10.46 -36.17 -9.20
C LEU A 62 -9.54 -37.37 -8.90
N SER A 63 -10.10 -38.43 -8.33
CA SER A 63 -9.47 -39.75 -8.31
C SER A 63 -10.54 -40.83 -8.46
N THR A 64 -10.76 -41.22 -9.71
CA THR A 64 -11.36 -42.50 -10.13
C THR A 64 -10.32 -43.13 -11.07
N PRO A 65 -10.17 -44.47 -11.23
CA PRO A 65 -11.13 -45.53 -10.91
C PRO A 65 -10.54 -46.77 -10.18
N GLY A 66 -11.42 -47.58 -9.58
CA GLY A 66 -11.04 -48.86 -8.96
C GLY A 66 -12.14 -49.91 -9.11
N ARG A 67 -12.03 -50.70 -10.18
CA ARG A 67 -12.84 -51.86 -10.55
C ARG A 67 -12.57 -53.03 -9.59
N SER A 68 -13.61 -53.70 -9.10
CA SER A 68 -13.64 -55.14 -8.76
C SER A 68 -15.09 -55.61 -8.71
#